data_AF-A0AAJ6EIH4-F1
#
_entry.id   AF-A0AAJ6EIH4-F1
#
_cell.length_a   1.000
_cell.length_b   1.000
_cell.length_c   1.000
_cell.angle_alpha   90.00
_cell.angle_beta   90.00
_cell.angle_gamma   90.00
#
_symmetry.space_group_name_H-M   'P 1'
#
loop_
_entity.id
_entity.type
_entity.pdbx_description
1 polymer ?
#
loop_
_entity_poly.entity_id
_entity_poly.type
_entity_poly.pdbx_seq_one_letter_code
_entity_poly.pdbx_strand_id
1 'polypeptide(L)' 'MEVLVYLVPLALALGFLGLLGFLWSLKSGQYDDLDGAAWRAIADDEPVTDHGVSEWWK' A
#
# COMPACT_ATOMS: atom_id res chain seq x y z
N MET A 1 -37.45 5.58 14.73
CA MET A 1 -36.74 6.87 14.64
C MET A 1 -35.59 6.98 15.63
N GLU A 2 -35.69 6.39 16.83
CA GLU A 2 -34.59 6.33 17.83
C GLU A 2 -33.25 5.79 17.30
N VAL A 3 -33.28 4.75 16.44
CA VAL A 3 -32.04 4.12 15.96
C VAL A 3 -31.17 5.07 15.12
N LEU A 4 -31.79 5.98 14.35
CA LEU A 4 -31.06 6.93 13.51
C LEU A 4 -30.27 7.93 14.35
N VAL A 5 -30.75 8.25 15.56
CA VAL A 5 -30.07 9.16 16.50
C VAL A 5 -28.71 8.59 16.93
N TYR A 6 -28.56 7.27 16.95
CA TYR A 6 -27.29 6.61 17.26
C TYR A 6 -26.47 6.30 16.01
N LEU A 7 -27.11 5.83 14.93
CA LEU A 7 -26.42 5.41 13.72
C LEU A 7 -25.82 6.59 12.94
N VAL A 8 -26.48 7.75 12.92
CA VAL A 8 -25.96 8.91 12.18
C VAL A 8 -24.67 9.43 12.81
N PRO A 9 -24.57 9.72 14.13
CA PRO A 9 -23.31 10.10 14.75
C PRO A 9 -22.25 9.02 14.64
N LEU A 10 -22.63 7.74 14.78
CA LEU A 10 -21.69 6.63 14.66
C LEU A 10 -21.08 6.55 13.24
N ALA A 11 -21.91 6.68 12.20
CA ALA A 11 -21.44 6.67 10.81
C ALA A 11 -20.52 7.87 10.52
N LEU A 12 -20.87 9.07 11.02
CA LEU A 12 -20.02 10.25 10.89
C LEU A 12 -18.70 10.09 11.62
N ALA A 13 -18.70 9.52 12.83
CA ALA A 13 -17.48 9.24 13.59
C ALA A 13 -16.58 8.24 12.87
N LEU A 14 -17.15 7.14 12.35
CA LEU A 14 -16.40 6.15 11.58
C LEU A 14 -15.83 6.75 10.29
N GLY A 15 -16.61 7.56 9.57
CA GLY A 15 -16.14 8.28 8.39
C GLY A 15 -15.01 9.25 8.71
N PHE A 16 -15.12 10.00 9.82
CA PHE A 16 -14.09 10.93 10.27
C PHE A 16 -12.80 10.23 10.70
N LEU A 17 -12.91 9.12 11.45
CA LEU A 17 -11.77 8.29 11.83
C LEU A 17 -11.07 7.73 10.60
N GLY A 18 -11.83 7.22 9.62
CA GLY A 18 -11.29 6.77 8.34
C GLY A 18 -10.57 7.88 7.58
N LEU A 19 -11.14 9.08 7.53
CA LEU A 19 -10.54 10.24 6.88
C LEU A 19 -9.22 10.66 7.57
N LEU A 20 -9.21 10.72 8.90
CA LEU A 20 -7.99 11.04 9.66
C LEU A 20 -6.91 9.98 9.45
N GLY A 21 -7.26 8.70 9.48
CA GLY A 21 -6.35 7.60 9.20
C GLY A 21 -5.77 7.68 7.78
N PHE A 22 -6.62 7.99 6.80
CA PHE A 22 -6.20 8.18 5.42
C PHE A 22 -5.22 9.37 5.26
N LEU A 23 -5.55 10.53 5.82
CA LEU A 23 -4.68 11.71 5.78
C LEU A 23 -3.35 11.47 6.51
N TRP A 24 -3.38 10.74 7.63
CA TRP A 24 -2.17 10.33 8.33
C TRP A 24 -1.31 9.39 7.47
N SER A 25 -1.92 8.42 6.77
CA SER A 25 -1.23 7.50 5.87
C SER A 25 -0.60 8.20 4.65
N LEU A 26 -1.24 9.26 4.15
CA LEU A 26 -0.66 10.11 3.10
C LEU A 26 0.54 10.89 3.64
N LYS A 27 0.41 11.51 4.82
CA LYS A 27 1.51 12.25 5.45
C LYS A 27 2.71 11.35 5.79
N SER A 28 2.48 10.09 6.13
CA SER A 28 3.55 9.15 6.47
C SER A 28 4.29 8.58 5.26
N GLY A 29 3.93 8.98 4.02
CA GLY A 29 4.63 8.55 2.80
C GLY A 29 4.42 7.08 2.44
N GLN A 30 3.40 6.40 3.01
CA GLN A 30 3.18 4.96 2.73
C GLN A 30 2.81 4.69 1.27
N TYR A 31 2.27 5.70 0.57
CA TYR A 31 1.87 5.58 -0.82
C TYR A 31 3.04 5.73 -1.80
N ASP A 32 4.21 6.20 -1.34
CA ASP A 32 5.37 6.45 -2.20
C ASP A 32 6.09 5.13 -2.60
N ASP A 33 5.96 4.06 -1.80
CA ASP A 33 6.54 2.73 -2.09
C ASP A 33 5.53 1.78 -2.77
N LEU A 34 4.32 2.24 -3.11
CA LEU A 34 3.34 1.40 -3.81
C LEU A 34 3.77 1.06 -5.24
N ASP A 35 4.41 2.00 -5.93
CA ASP A 35 4.95 1.78 -7.27
C ASP A 35 6.06 0.71 -7.27
N GLY A 36 6.95 0.76 -6.27
CA GLY A 36 8.02 -0.23 -6.08
C GLY A 36 7.51 -1.58 -5.58
N ALA A 37 6.48 -1.60 -4.73
CA ALA A 37 5.82 -2.83 -4.29
C ALA A 37 5.09 -3.55 -5.44
N ALA A 38 4.43 -2.81 -6.35
CA ALA A 38 3.78 -3.37 -7.53
C ALA A 38 4.81 -3.99 -8.50
N TRP A 39 5.94 -3.33 -8.71
CA TRP A 39 7.03 -3.88 -9.53
C TRP A 39 7.58 -5.19 -8.94
N ARG A 40 7.82 -5.22 -7.62
CA ARG A 40 8.26 -6.43 -6.91
C ARG A 40 7.25 -7.57 -7.01
N ALA A 41 5.96 -7.28 -6.81
CA ALA A 41 4.91 -8.30 -6.87
C ALA A 41 4.78 -8.97 -8.26
N ILE A 42 5.23 -8.32 -9.33
CA ILE A 42 5.26 -8.87 -10.69
C ILE A 42 6.64 -9.49 -11.01
N ALA A 43 7.73 -8.92 -10.50
CA ALA A 43 9.09 -9.32 -10.80
C ALA A 43 9.64 -10.45 -9.90
N ASP A 44 8.96 -10.81 -8.81
CA ASP A 44 9.40 -11.85 -7.85
C ASP A 44 9.62 -13.24 -8.48
N ASP A 45 9.16 -13.48 -9.70
CA ASP A 45 9.32 -14.75 -10.43
C ASP A 45 10.55 -14.81 -11.35
N GLU A 46 11.34 -13.73 -11.51
CA GLU A 46 12.58 -13.76 -12.30
C GLU A 46 13.82 -13.97 -11.41
N PRO A 47 14.36 -15.20 -11.27
CA PRO A 47 15.68 -15.38 -10.74
C PRO A 47 16.68 -14.72 -11.69
N VAL A 48 17.40 -13.71 -11.21
CA VAL A 48 18.58 -13.17 -11.91
C VAL A 48 19.64 -14.26 -11.95
N THR A 49 19.57 -15.13 -12.96
CA THR A 49 20.62 -16.10 -13.23
C THR A 49 21.77 -15.36 -13.90
N ASP A 50 22.67 -14.81 -13.09
CA ASP A 50 24.00 -14.40 -13.53
C ASP A 50 24.83 -15.66 -13.81
N HIS A 51 24.56 -16.29 -14.96
CA HIS A 51 25.47 -17.29 -15.50
C HIS A 51 26.53 -16.57 -16.34
N GLY A 52 27.56 -16.09 -15.65
CA GLY A 52 28.94 -16.33 -16.07
C GLY A 52 29.42 -15.52 -17.27
N VAL A 53 29.09 -14.23 -17.36
CA VAL A 53 29.70 -13.34 -18.37
C VAL A 53 31.24 -13.28 -18.22
N SER A 54 31.77 -13.62 -17.05
CA SER A 54 33.21 -13.70 -16.76
C SER A 54 33.91 -14.97 -17.26
N GLU A 55 33.18 -16.00 -17.74
CA GLU A 55 33.75 -17.23 -18.33
C GLU A 55 34.02 -17.09 -19.84
N TRP A 56 33.38 -16.15 -20.54
CA TRP A 56 33.50 -15.98 -22.01
C TRP A 56 34.81 -15.32 -22.45
N TRP A 57 35.51 -14.66 -21.52
CA TRP A 57 36.73 -13.90 -21.78
C TRP A 57 38.01 -14.65 -21.36
N LYS A 58 37.90 -15.92 -20.98
CA LYS A 58 39.04 -16.82 -20.74
C LYS A 58 39.17 -17.81 -21.89
#